data_AF-A0A0R3Q055-F1
#
_entry.id   AF-A0A0R3Q055-F1
#
_cell.length_a   1.000
_cell.length_b   1.000
_cell.length_c   1.000
_cell.angle_alpha   90.00
_cell.angle_beta   90.00
_cell.angle_gamma   90.00
#
_symmetry.space_group_name_H-M   'P 1'
#
loop_
_entity.id
_entity.type
_entity.pdbx_description
1 polymer ?
#
loop_
_entity_poly.entity_id
_entity_poly.type
_entity_poly.pdbx_seq_one_letter_code
_entity_poly.pdbx_strand_id
1 'polypeptide(L)'
;MGGSFRKFDYYGKDSFVFQIAGSFLFFRILQYVVRWYLFGNGRNQNSDSSRDLTVVPPNKKWRISNEAVSLIHSVASGLWAAYVLLFYKRLFEDLINERTQVALELVYVSFGYLLHDFFDLVVNEQSARIIELLFHHIVVITGFIVTRKYLGVVMFGLLMEINSVFLHTRSLMNLYGVKKKSTSFRLVALLNIITLAVFRLSVSFYLVYWAVSNTSFFLIFTISVIFSLFCSNSVLAYRVMAADGLFGMI
;
A
#
# COMPACT_ATOMS: atom_id res chain seq x y z
N MET A 1 0.63 -33.36 -20.53
CA MET A 1 1.46 -32.27 -19.95
C MET A 1 1.13 -32.06 -18.47
N GLY A 2 1.46 -33.02 -17.58
CA GLY A 2 1.07 -32.97 -16.15
C GLY A 2 2.23 -33.03 -15.15
N GLY A 3 3.49 -33.05 -15.63
CA GLY A 3 4.66 -33.31 -14.79
C GLY A 3 5.33 -32.08 -14.17
N SER A 4 5.26 -30.91 -14.83
CA SER A 4 5.93 -29.69 -14.35
C SER A 4 5.15 -28.95 -13.25
N PHE A 5 3.84 -29.16 -13.17
CA PHE A 5 2.96 -28.41 -12.27
C PHE A 5 3.07 -28.83 -10.80
N ARG A 6 3.28 -30.14 -10.52
CA ARG A 6 3.34 -30.64 -9.14
C ARG A 6 4.71 -30.48 -8.47
N LYS A 7 5.79 -30.38 -9.25
CA LYS A 7 7.15 -30.19 -8.72
C LYS A 7 7.39 -28.74 -8.22
N PHE A 8 6.67 -27.77 -8.80
CA PHE A 8 6.70 -26.36 -8.39
C PHE A 8 5.98 -26.09 -7.07
N ASP A 9 4.88 -26.80 -6.77
CA ASP A 9 4.12 -26.61 -5.53
C ASP A 9 4.87 -27.06 -4.26
N TYR A 10 5.79 -28.02 -4.38
CA TYR A 10 6.53 -28.58 -3.24
C TYR A 10 7.82 -27.80 -2.94
N TYR A 11 8.59 -27.39 -3.95
CA TYR A 11 9.79 -26.54 -3.77
C TYR A 11 9.45 -25.04 -3.61
N GLY A 12 8.33 -24.59 -4.18
CA GLY A 12 7.89 -23.19 -4.13
C GLY A 12 7.29 -22.78 -2.78
N LYS A 13 6.77 -23.72 -1.98
CA LYS A 13 6.18 -23.41 -0.67
C LYS A 13 7.21 -22.94 0.35
N ASP A 14 8.34 -23.64 0.44
CA ASP A 14 9.41 -23.27 1.38
C ASP A 14 10.08 -21.97 0.93
N SER A 15 10.41 -21.86 -0.37
CA SER A 15 10.97 -20.63 -0.96
C SER A 15 10.06 -19.41 -0.76
N PHE A 16 8.75 -19.58 -0.84
CA PHE A 16 7.77 -18.51 -0.61
C PHE A 16 7.78 -17.99 0.83
N VAL A 17 7.78 -18.90 1.81
CA VAL A 17 7.80 -18.51 3.23
C VAL A 17 9.11 -17.78 3.55
N PHE A 18 10.23 -18.25 3.02
CA PHE A 18 11.52 -17.57 3.17
C PHE A 18 11.54 -16.18 2.53
N GLN A 19 10.95 -16.01 1.34
CA GLN A 19 10.87 -14.69 0.69
C GLN A 19 9.99 -13.71 1.44
N ILE A 20 8.84 -14.15 1.96
CA ILE A 20 7.98 -13.30 2.79
C ILE A 20 8.66 -12.94 4.11
N ALA A 21 9.26 -13.93 4.79
CA ALA A 21 9.99 -13.69 6.03
C ALA A 21 11.16 -12.73 5.79
N GLY A 22 11.89 -12.92 4.69
CA GLY A 22 12.95 -12.02 4.25
C GLY A 22 12.45 -10.60 4.00
N SER A 23 11.33 -10.45 3.29
CA SER A 23 10.69 -9.13 3.08
C SER A 23 10.25 -8.48 4.40
N PHE A 24 9.59 -9.24 5.28
CA PHE A 24 9.18 -8.76 6.61
C PHE A 24 10.39 -8.25 7.41
N LEU A 25 11.47 -9.03 7.46
CA LEU A 25 12.71 -8.65 8.14
C LEU A 25 13.35 -7.43 7.49
N PHE A 26 13.37 -7.35 6.15
CA PHE A 26 13.87 -6.20 5.41
C PHE A 26 13.12 -4.93 5.81
N PHE A 27 11.79 -4.93 5.81
CA PHE A 27 11.00 -3.77 6.19
C PHE A 27 11.15 -3.41 7.67
N ARG A 28 11.35 -4.40 8.54
CA ARG A 28 11.65 -4.18 9.97
C ARG A 28 13.00 -3.47 10.17
N ILE A 29 14.02 -3.92 9.46
CA ILE A 29 15.35 -3.29 9.46
C ILE A 29 15.26 -1.89 8.84
N LEU A 30 14.54 -1.75 7.72
CA LEU A 30 14.33 -0.46 7.07
C LEU A 30 13.66 0.53 8.01
N GLN A 31 12.64 0.13 8.76
CA GLN A 31 11.99 0.99 9.74
C GLN A 31 12.96 1.46 10.83
N TYR A 32 13.84 0.57 11.31
CA TYR A 32 14.90 0.94 12.24
C TYR A 32 15.88 1.95 11.63
N VAL A 33 16.36 1.70 10.40
CA VAL A 33 17.29 2.57 9.68
C VAL A 33 16.67 3.95 9.42
N VAL A 34 15.42 4.01 8.95
CA VAL A 34 14.68 5.25 8.70
C VAL A 34 14.51 6.03 10.01
N ARG A 35 14.13 5.37 11.10
CA ARG A 35 13.99 6.01 12.41
C ARG A 35 15.33 6.55 12.92
N TRP A 36 16.41 5.81 12.73
CA TRP A 36 17.76 6.25 13.08
C TRP A 36 18.25 7.41 12.20
N TYR A 37 17.97 7.39 10.90
CA TYR A 37 18.34 8.48 10.00
C TYR A 37 17.57 9.79 10.33
N LEU A 38 16.27 9.68 10.59
CA LEU A 38 15.42 10.84 10.88
C LEU A 38 15.63 11.41 12.30
N PHE A 39 15.97 10.58 13.28
CA PHE A 39 15.98 10.99 14.70
C PHE A 39 17.24 10.58 15.48
N GLY A 40 18.08 9.70 14.94
CA GLY A 40 19.27 9.15 15.61
C GLY A 40 20.51 10.03 15.53
N ASN A 41 20.57 10.99 14.59
CA ASN A 41 21.71 11.89 14.44
C ASN A 41 21.68 13.11 15.39
N GLY A 42 21.09 12.96 16.58
CA GLY A 42 21.00 13.98 17.62
C GLY A 42 22.24 14.08 18.52
N ARG A 43 23.45 14.18 17.95
CA ARG A 43 24.64 14.64 18.67
C ARG A 43 24.87 16.12 18.30
N ASN A 44 24.63 17.00 19.28
CA ASN A 44 24.83 18.46 19.26
C ASN A 44 23.98 19.28 18.28
N GLN A 45 22.88 19.84 18.77
CA GLN A 45 22.44 21.18 18.36
C GLN A 45 22.02 21.94 19.62
N ASN A 46 23.01 22.66 20.16
CA ASN A 46 22.79 23.73 21.13
C ASN A 46 21.87 24.80 20.52
N SER A 47 20.96 25.29 21.36
CA SER A 47 20.41 26.66 21.38
C SER A 47 20.47 27.46 20.07
N ASP A 48 19.36 27.50 19.33
CA ASP A 48 18.65 28.75 19.01
C ASP A 48 17.63 28.54 17.87
N SER A 49 16.49 29.21 17.99
CA SER A 49 15.39 29.39 17.01
C SER A 49 14.28 28.32 16.94
N SER A 50 13.33 28.41 17.89
CA SER A 50 11.86 28.43 17.70
C SER A 50 11.14 27.55 16.64
N ARG A 51 11.73 26.44 16.18
CA ARG A 51 11.06 25.36 15.42
C ARG A 51 11.57 23.97 15.83
N ASP A 52 11.55 23.71 17.12
CA ASP A 52 12.03 22.46 17.70
C ASP A 52 11.20 21.25 17.23
N LEU A 53 11.76 20.47 16.30
CA LEU A 53 11.36 19.09 16.04
C LEU A 53 11.82 18.11 17.15
N THR A 54 12.44 18.63 18.22
CA THR A 54 12.98 17.84 19.35
C THR A 54 11.90 17.51 20.40
N VAL A 55 10.86 18.34 20.55
CA VAL A 55 9.67 18.09 21.41
C VAL A 55 8.56 17.37 20.63
N VAL A 56 8.93 16.50 19.71
CA VAL A 56 7.96 15.66 18.99
C VAL A 56 7.65 14.46 19.89
N PRO A 57 6.39 14.26 20.33
CA PRO A 57 6.02 13.14 21.19
C PRO A 57 6.42 11.81 20.53
N PRO A 58 6.77 10.78 21.31
CA PRO A 58 7.27 9.51 20.79
C PRO A 58 6.35 8.91 19.71
N ASN A 59 5.02 9.06 19.88
CA ASN A 59 4.02 8.62 18.91
C ASN A 59 4.14 9.33 17.56
N LYS A 60 4.51 10.62 17.53
CA LYS A 60 4.70 11.37 16.29
C LYS A 60 6.01 11.00 15.59
N LYS A 61 7.09 10.70 16.31
CA LYS A 61 8.35 10.17 15.72
C LYS A 61 8.14 8.79 15.09
N TRP A 62 7.42 7.92 15.79
CA TRP A 62 7.02 6.62 15.27
C TRP A 62 6.18 6.78 13.99
N ARG A 63 5.13 7.60 14.03
CA ARG A 63 4.23 7.81 12.89
C ARG A 63 4.94 8.35 11.66
N ILE A 64 5.87 9.29 11.81
CA ILE A 64 6.69 9.80 10.69
C ILE A 64 7.54 8.68 10.10
N SER A 65 8.16 7.86 10.94
CA SER A 65 8.99 6.73 10.48
C SER A 65 8.14 5.70 9.73
N ASN A 66 6.94 5.38 10.24
CA ASN A 66 6.03 4.44 9.59
C ASN A 66 5.60 4.96 8.22
N GLU A 67 5.11 6.19 8.15
CA GLU A 67 4.68 6.83 6.90
C GLU A 67 5.81 6.91 5.85
N ALA A 68 7.07 7.08 6.28
CA ALA A 68 8.22 7.06 5.39
C ALA A 68 8.52 5.65 4.83
N VAL A 69 8.40 4.60 5.66
CA VAL A 69 8.54 3.21 5.20
C VAL A 69 7.40 2.83 4.25
N SER A 70 6.16 3.22 4.56
CA SER A 70 5.01 3.03 3.68
C SER A 70 5.16 3.77 2.34
N LEU A 71 5.76 4.98 2.36
CA LEU A 71 6.10 5.71 1.14
C LEU A 71 7.10 4.95 0.28
N ILE A 72 8.17 4.40 0.87
CA ILE A 72 9.17 3.60 0.13
C ILE A 72 8.51 2.36 -0.48
N HIS A 73 7.68 1.67 0.29
CA HIS A 73 6.93 0.51 -0.20
C HIS A 73 6.03 0.88 -1.38
N SER A 74 5.17 1.89 -1.23
CA SER A 74 4.22 2.29 -2.27
C SER A 74 4.89 2.75 -3.56
N VAL A 75 6.05 3.41 -3.49
CA VAL A 75 6.85 3.74 -4.67
C VAL A 75 7.35 2.47 -5.36
N ALA A 76 7.96 1.56 -4.59
CA ALA A 76 8.49 0.32 -5.14
C ALA A 76 7.40 -0.57 -5.74
N SER A 77 6.31 -0.81 -5.01
CA SER A 77 5.25 -1.71 -5.41
C SER A 77 4.38 -1.13 -6.52
N GLY A 78 4.05 0.16 -6.48
CA GLY A 78 3.26 0.83 -7.50
C GLY A 78 3.97 0.90 -8.85
N LEU A 79 5.25 1.27 -8.88
CA LEU A 79 6.03 1.31 -10.12
C LEU A 79 6.29 -0.10 -10.67
N TRP A 80 6.55 -1.08 -9.80
CA TRP A 80 6.73 -2.47 -10.22
C TRP A 80 5.41 -3.07 -10.76
N ALA A 81 4.27 -2.80 -10.13
CA ALA A 81 2.96 -3.21 -10.65
C ALA A 81 2.69 -2.60 -12.03
N ALA A 82 2.97 -1.30 -12.21
CA ALA A 82 2.84 -0.63 -13.51
C ALA A 82 3.76 -1.27 -14.56
N TYR A 83 5.01 -1.54 -14.21
CA TYR A 83 5.95 -2.26 -15.09
C TYR A 83 5.38 -3.62 -15.50
N VAL A 84 4.92 -4.44 -14.56
CA VAL A 84 4.35 -5.76 -14.86
C VAL A 84 3.17 -5.65 -15.82
N LEU A 85 2.23 -4.74 -15.58
CA LEU A 85 1.03 -4.59 -16.40
C LEU A 85 1.32 -4.03 -17.80
N LEU A 86 2.34 -3.18 -17.95
CA LEU A 86 2.74 -2.62 -19.25
C LEU A 86 3.50 -3.62 -20.12
N PHE A 87 4.38 -4.44 -19.53
CA PHE A 87 5.24 -5.37 -20.25
C PHE A 87 4.63 -6.77 -20.43
N TYR A 88 3.82 -7.24 -19.48
CA TYR A 88 3.17 -8.55 -19.54
C TYR A 88 1.67 -8.43 -19.80
N LYS A 89 1.32 -7.98 -21.02
CA LYS A 89 -0.09 -7.74 -21.44
C LYS A 89 -1.03 -8.93 -21.22
N ARG A 90 -0.51 -10.15 -21.22
CA ARG A 90 -1.30 -11.37 -20.95
C ARG A 90 -1.93 -11.38 -19.55
N LEU A 91 -1.30 -10.74 -18.56
CA LEU A 91 -1.89 -10.57 -17.21
C LEU A 91 -3.10 -9.63 -17.20
N PHE A 92 -3.19 -8.73 -18.18
CA PHE A 92 -4.34 -7.85 -18.37
C PHE A 92 -5.50 -8.57 -19.07
N GLU A 93 -5.17 -9.44 -20.04
CA GLU A 93 -6.15 -10.18 -20.85
C GLU A 93 -6.77 -11.35 -20.09
N ASP A 94 -5.97 -12.10 -19.32
CA ASP A 94 -6.44 -13.19 -18.47
C ASP A 94 -5.96 -12.98 -17.03
N LEU A 95 -6.82 -12.34 -16.23
CA LEU A 95 -6.57 -12.08 -14.81
C LEU A 95 -6.54 -13.35 -13.95
N ILE A 96 -6.95 -14.51 -14.50
CA ILE A 96 -7.17 -15.75 -13.76
C ILE A 96 -6.02 -16.74 -13.94
N ASN A 97 -5.66 -17.07 -15.18
CA ASN A 97 -4.77 -18.19 -15.44
C ASN A 97 -3.32 -17.76 -15.68
N GLU A 98 -3.09 -16.54 -16.15
CA GLU A 98 -1.76 -16.08 -16.49
C GLU A 98 -0.93 -15.81 -15.23
N ARG A 99 0.31 -16.31 -15.24
CA ARG A 99 1.27 -16.15 -14.15
C ARG A 99 2.61 -15.71 -14.69
N THR A 100 3.27 -14.85 -13.93
CA THR A 100 4.62 -14.40 -14.23
C THR A 100 5.42 -14.33 -12.94
N GLN A 101 6.66 -14.81 -12.98
CA GLN A 101 7.54 -14.86 -11.82
C GLN A 101 7.76 -13.45 -11.21
N VAL A 102 7.98 -12.45 -12.07
CA VAL A 102 8.16 -11.05 -11.67
C VAL A 102 6.95 -10.51 -10.88
N ALA A 103 5.74 -10.90 -11.28
CA ALA A 103 4.52 -10.51 -10.57
C ALA A 103 4.40 -11.22 -9.21
N LEU A 104 4.78 -12.49 -9.13
CA LEU A 104 4.79 -13.24 -7.87
C LEU A 104 5.79 -12.67 -6.86
N GLU A 105 6.99 -12.32 -7.30
CA GLU A 105 8.01 -11.69 -6.44
C GLU A 105 7.51 -10.38 -5.84
N LEU A 106 6.86 -9.54 -6.65
CA LEU A 106 6.20 -8.33 -6.17
C LEU A 106 5.13 -8.65 -5.12
N VAL A 107 4.29 -9.66 -5.34
CA VAL A 107 3.30 -10.10 -4.33
C VAL A 107 4.00 -10.49 -3.02
N TYR A 108 5.10 -11.22 -3.07
CA TYR A 108 5.79 -11.70 -1.87
C TYR A 108 6.46 -10.58 -1.10
N VAL A 109 7.10 -9.65 -1.81
CA VAL A 109 7.66 -8.42 -1.22
C VAL A 109 6.55 -7.61 -0.55
N SER A 110 5.45 -7.36 -1.26
CA SER A 110 4.31 -6.60 -0.72
C SER A 110 3.61 -7.30 0.43
N PHE A 111 3.51 -8.63 0.42
CA PHE A 111 2.91 -9.38 1.52
C PHE A 111 3.72 -9.26 2.81
N GLY A 112 5.05 -9.39 2.71
CA GLY A 112 5.94 -9.20 3.86
C GLY A 112 5.85 -7.79 4.46
N TYR A 113 5.79 -6.77 3.59
CA TYR A 113 5.51 -5.39 4.02
C TYR A 113 4.16 -5.24 4.72
N LEU A 114 3.08 -5.76 4.12
CA LEU A 114 1.73 -5.62 4.68
C LEU A 114 1.63 -6.27 6.06
N LEU A 115 2.28 -7.42 6.27
CA LEU A 115 2.36 -8.04 7.59
C LEU A 115 3.13 -7.17 8.58
N HIS A 116 4.29 -6.63 8.17
CA HIS A 116 5.08 -5.72 8.98
C HIS A 116 4.27 -4.50 9.44
N ASP A 117 3.66 -3.79 8.48
CA ASP A 117 2.88 -2.57 8.74
C ASP A 117 1.62 -2.88 9.56
N PHE A 118 0.94 -4.02 9.29
CA PHE A 118 -0.19 -4.47 10.10
C PHE A 118 0.17 -4.64 11.58
N PHE A 119 1.22 -5.39 11.90
CA PHE A 119 1.61 -5.60 13.29
C PHE A 119 2.08 -4.31 13.95
N ASP A 120 2.81 -3.45 13.20
CA ASP A 120 3.28 -2.18 13.74
C ASP A 120 2.11 -1.23 14.05
N LEU A 121 1.09 -1.15 13.18
CA LEU A 121 -0.11 -0.36 13.42
C LEU A 121 -0.92 -0.89 14.62
N VAL A 122 -1.14 -2.20 14.73
CA VAL A 122 -1.90 -2.82 15.83
C VAL A 122 -1.27 -2.52 17.20
N VAL A 123 0.07 -2.52 17.27
CA VAL A 123 0.79 -2.31 18.54
C VAL A 123 0.83 -0.84 18.94
N ASN A 124 0.93 0.08 17.98
CA ASN A 124 1.29 1.47 18.28
C ASN A 124 0.11 2.47 18.22
N GLU A 125 -1.05 2.14 17.63
CA GLU A 125 -2.11 3.12 17.39
C GLU A 125 -3.52 2.49 17.31
N GLN A 126 -4.50 3.08 18.03
CA GLN A 126 -5.88 2.56 18.14
C GLN A 126 -6.95 3.59 17.75
N SER A 127 -6.66 4.51 16.84
CA SER A 127 -7.65 5.50 16.37
C SER A 127 -8.60 4.92 15.33
N ALA A 128 -9.83 5.45 15.24
CA ALA A 128 -10.85 5.01 14.27
C ALA A 128 -10.36 5.03 12.81
N ARG A 129 -9.54 6.02 12.46
CA ARG A 129 -8.88 6.11 11.15
C ARG A 129 -8.01 4.88 10.86
N ILE A 130 -7.31 4.39 11.88
CA ILE A 130 -6.35 3.30 11.78
C ILE A 130 -7.05 1.95 11.82
N ILE A 131 -8.18 1.83 12.53
CA ILE A 131 -9.06 0.64 12.45
C ILE A 131 -9.51 0.41 10.99
N GLU A 132 -9.89 1.46 10.27
CA GLU A 132 -10.25 1.34 8.85
C GLU A 132 -9.06 0.91 7.98
N LEU A 133 -7.85 1.43 8.26
CA LEU A 133 -6.63 1.01 7.57
C LEU A 133 -6.25 -0.44 7.87
N LEU A 134 -6.45 -0.89 9.12
CA LEU A 134 -6.27 -2.29 9.51
C LEU A 134 -7.28 -3.20 8.80
N PHE A 135 -8.53 -2.77 8.67
CA PHE A 135 -9.53 -3.49 7.86
C PHE A 135 -9.08 -3.60 6.41
N HIS A 136 -8.56 -2.52 5.82
CA HIS A 136 -7.98 -2.54 4.47
C HIS A 136 -6.85 -3.59 4.36
N HIS A 137 -5.91 -3.59 5.31
CA HIS A 137 -4.82 -4.57 5.32
C HIS A 137 -5.33 -6.01 5.43
N ILE A 138 -6.32 -6.27 6.29
CA ILE A 138 -6.93 -7.59 6.41
C ILE A 138 -7.53 -8.03 5.07
N VAL A 139 -8.26 -7.16 4.38
CA VAL A 139 -8.85 -7.45 3.05
C VAL A 139 -7.76 -7.76 2.03
N VAL A 140 -6.69 -6.96 1.97
CA VAL A 140 -5.59 -7.15 1.00
C VAL A 140 -4.79 -8.42 1.31
N ILE A 141 -4.43 -8.67 2.58
CA ILE A 141 -3.73 -9.89 3.03
C ILE A 141 -4.57 -11.13 2.70
N THR A 142 -5.87 -11.07 2.99
CA THR A 142 -6.82 -12.12 2.66
C THR A 142 -6.92 -12.35 1.15
N GLY A 143 -6.91 -11.25 0.39
CA GLY A 143 -6.76 -11.25 -1.06
C GLY A 143 -5.52 -12.03 -1.47
N PHE A 144 -4.34 -11.75 -0.93
CA PHE A 144 -3.11 -12.41 -1.34
C PHE A 144 -3.10 -13.92 -1.03
N ILE A 145 -3.76 -14.33 0.06
CA ILE A 145 -3.86 -15.74 0.47
C ILE A 145 -4.79 -16.52 -0.47
N VAL A 146 -5.99 -16.00 -0.74
CA VAL A 146 -7.00 -16.73 -1.53
C VAL A 146 -6.81 -16.53 -3.03
N THR A 147 -6.33 -15.36 -3.41
CA THR A 147 -6.12 -14.92 -4.79
C THR A 147 -4.73 -15.32 -5.30
N ARG A 148 -4.02 -16.25 -4.62
CA ARG A 148 -2.85 -16.94 -5.19
C ARG A 148 -3.14 -17.47 -6.59
N LYS A 149 -4.42 -17.73 -6.90
CA LYS A 149 -4.89 -18.08 -8.23
C LYS A 149 -5.06 -16.87 -9.17
N TYR A 150 -5.53 -15.70 -8.75
CA TYR A 150 -5.85 -14.57 -9.65
C TYR A 150 -4.80 -13.46 -9.59
N LEU A 151 -3.61 -13.75 -10.15
CA LEU A 151 -2.46 -12.85 -10.04
C LEU A 151 -2.71 -11.49 -10.69
N GLY A 152 -3.45 -11.44 -11.79
CA GLY A 152 -3.83 -10.18 -12.44
C GLY A 152 -4.62 -9.27 -11.50
N VAL A 153 -5.62 -9.81 -10.79
CA VAL A 153 -6.43 -9.04 -9.82
C VAL A 153 -5.53 -8.40 -8.75
N VAL A 154 -4.56 -9.17 -8.24
CA VAL A 154 -3.60 -8.66 -7.24
C VAL A 154 -2.70 -7.57 -7.82
N MET A 155 -2.24 -7.71 -9.07
CA MET A 155 -1.43 -6.68 -9.73
C MET A 155 -2.18 -5.37 -9.90
N PHE A 156 -3.46 -5.41 -10.27
CA PHE A 156 -4.31 -4.21 -10.30
C PHE A 156 -4.55 -3.63 -8.90
N GLY A 157 -4.73 -4.47 -7.88
CA GLY A 157 -4.78 -4.01 -6.49
C GLY A 157 -3.51 -3.24 -6.10
N LEU A 158 -2.33 -3.78 -6.43
CA LEU A 158 -1.05 -3.14 -6.17
C LEU A 158 -0.79 -1.90 -7.03
N LEU A 159 -1.40 -1.79 -8.21
CA LEU A 159 -1.33 -0.56 -9.02
C LEU A 159 -1.92 0.65 -8.29
N MET A 160 -2.88 0.42 -7.37
CA MET A 160 -3.46 1.48 -6.54
C MET A 160 -2.44 2.14 -5.60
N GLU A 161 -1.28 1.50 -5.35
CA GLU A 161 -0.20 2.05 -4.52
C GLU A 161 0.43 3.30 -5.13
N ILE A 162 0.29 3.53 -6.44
CA ILE A 162 0.71 4.79 -7.08
C ILE A 162 0.01 5.99 -6.44
N ASN A 163 -1.27 5.85 -6.07
CA ASN A 163 -1.96 6.90 -5.32
C ASN A 163 -1.45 6.99 -3.88
N SER A 164 -1.13 5.86 -3.23
CA SER A 164 -0.57 5.84 -1.87
C SER A 164 0.72 6.65 -1.75
N VAL A 165 1.55 6.71 -2.80
CA VAL A 165 2.77 7.55 -2.84
C VAL A 165 2.46 9.01 -2.50
N PHE A 166 1.47 9.59 -3.20
CA PHE A 166 1.09 10.99 -2.98
C PHE A 166 0.36 11.19 -1.65
N LEU A 167 -0.39 10.17 -1.21
CA LEU A 167 -1.07 10.19 0.09
C LEU A 167 -0.08 10.19 1.26
N HIS A 168 0.92 9.31 1.25
CA HIS A 168 1.97 9.26 2.27
C HIS A 168 2.85 10.50 2.23
N THR A 169 3.22 10.97 1.03
CA THR A 169 3.95 12.24 0.88
C THR A 169 3.18 13.40 1.52
N ARG A 170 1.86 13.50 1.28
CA ARG A 170 1.00 14.49 1.91
C ARG A 170 0.90 14.31 3.42
N SER A 171 0.77 13.08 3.91
CA SER A 171 0.72 12.76 5.34
C SER A 171 2.01 13.23 6.03
N LEU A 172 3.18 12.93 5.44
CA LEU A 172 4.48 13.40 5.91
C LEU A 172 4.56 14.93 5.92
N MET A 173 4.19 15.61 4.84
CA MET A 173 4.19 17.08 4.79
C MET A 173 3.32 17.71 5.90
N ASN A 174 2.17 17.11 6.19
CA ASN A 174 1.32 17.53 7.31
C ASN A 174 1.99 17.28 8.67
N LEU A 175 2.63 16.12 8.87
CA LEU A 175 3.33 15.79 10.11
C LEU A 175 4.53 16.71 10.38
N TYR A 176 5.24 17.11 9.32
CA TYR A 176 6.32 18.11 9.37
C TYR A 176 5.82 19.56 9.52
N GLY A 177 4.50 19.80 9.47
CA GLY A 177 3.92 21.13 9.63
C GLY A 177 4.18 22.07 8.44
N VAL A 178 4.37 21.53 7.24
CA VAL A 178 4.52 22.34 6.01
C VAL A 178 3.27 23.20 5.81
N LYS A 179 3.45 24.50 5.57
CA LYS A 179 2.34 25.43 5.36
C LYS A 179 1.47 24.96 4.18
N LYS A 180 0.16 24.83 4.40
CA LYS A 180 -0.81 24.42 3.35
C LYS A 180 -0.82 25.35 2.12
N LYS A 181 -0.41 26.62 2.29
CA LYS A 181 -0.27 27.60 1.20
C LYS A 181 0.99 27.40 0.34
N SER A 182 1.92 26.54 0.75
CA SER A 182 3.13 26.24 -0.02
C SER A 182 2.77 25.63 -1.38
N THR A 183 3.48 26.06 -2.43
CA THR A 183 3.33 25.53 -3.78
C THR A 183 3.54 24.01 -3.82
N SER A 184 4.56 23.50 -3.14
CA SER A 184 4.83 22.05 -3.03
C SER A 184 3.66 21.30 -2.39
N PHE A 185 3.04 21.86 -1.34
CA PHE A 185 1.90 21.21 -0.68
C PHE A 185 0.68 21.15 -1.61
N ARG A 186 0.39 22.24 -2.32
CA ARG A 186 -0.72 22.30 -3.28
C ARG A 186 -0.50 21.35 -4.45
N LEU A 187 0.73 21.23 -4.95
CA LEU A 187 1.07 20.30 -6.02
C LEU A 187 0.87 18.84 -5.58
N VAL A 188 1.38 18.47 -4.41
CA VAL A 188 1.19 17.10 -3.87
C VAL A 188 -0.28 16.80 -3.61
N ALA A 189 -1.04 17.75 -3.07
CA ALA A 189 -2.48 17.60 -2.88
C ALA A 189 -3.23 17.40 -4.21
N LEU A 190 -2.88 18.19 -5.24
CA LEU A 190 -3.46 18.06 -6.58
C LEU A 190 -3.13 16.69 -7.21
N LEU A 191 -1.86 16.28 -7.16
CA LEU A 191 -1.42 14.98 -7.68
C LEU A 191 -2.09 13.83 -6.92
N ASN A 192 -2.29 13.97 -5.61
CA ASN A 192 -3.04 13.01 -4.81
C ASN A 192 -4.50 12.87 -5.29
N ILE A 193 -5.20 13.97 -5.60
CA ILE A 193 -6.57 13.91 -6.14
C ILE A 193 -6.60 13.26 -7.53
N ILE A 194 -5.69 13.65 -8.42
CA ILE A 194 -5.65 13.12 -9.79
C ILE A 194 -5.37 11.61 -9.75
N THR A 195 -4.36 11.19 -8.98
CA THR A 195 -4.01 9.77 -8.85
C THR A 195 -5.08 8.97 -8.11
N LEU A 196 -5.81 9.58 -7.17
CA LEU A 196 -6.95 8.96 -6.49
C LEU A 196 -8.05 8.60 -7.50
N ALA A 197 -8.37 9.52 -8.42
CA ALA A 197 -9.34 9.26 -9.47
C ALA A 197 -8.86 8.16 -10.43
N VAL A 198 -7.64 8.29 -10.97
CA VAL A 198 -7.13 7.41 -12.04
C VAL A 198 -6.71 6.04 -11.53
N PHE A 199 -5.84 5.97 -10.52
CA PHE A 199 -5.23 4.72 -10.10
C PHE A 199 -6.02 3.99 -9.02
N ARG A 200 -6.82 4.69 -8.22
CA ARG A 200 -7.60 4.06 -7.15
C ARG A 200 -9.06 3.83 -7.55
N LEU A 201 -9.80 4.88 -7.93
CA LEU A 201 -11.22 4.74 -8.26
C LEU A 201 -11.44 3.99 -9.57
N SER A 202 -10.79 4.40 -10.68
CA SER A 202 -10.98 3.72 -11.97
C SER A 202 -10.56 2.25 -11.93
N VAL A 203 -9.46 1.92 -11.23
CA VAL A 203 -9.04 0.53 -11.05
C VAL A 203 -10.03 -0.26 -10.18
N SER A 204 -10.56 0.35 -9.12
CA SER A 204 -11.57 -0.31 -8.28
C SER A 204 -12.86 -0.57 -9.07
N PHE A 205 -13.31 0.38 -9.91
CA PHE A 205 -14.44 0.17 -10.81
C PHE A 205 -14.19 -0.93 -11.84
N TYR A 206 -12.99 -0.97 -12.42
CA TYR A 206 -12.60 -2.02 -13.36
C TYR A 206 -12.64 -3.41 -12.72
N LEU A 207 -12.08 -3.56 -11.51
CA LEU A 207 -12.12 -4.83 -10.78
C LEU A 207 -13.53 -5.25 -10.39
N VAL A 208 -14.39 -4.31 -9.99
CA VAL A 208 -15.81 -4.60 -9.70
C VAL A 208 -16.54 -5.02 -10.97
N TYR A 209 -16.35 -4.32 -12.09
CA TYR A 209 -16.91 -4.71 -13.38
C TYR A 209 -16.48 -6.14 -13.76
N TRP A 210 -15.18 -6.43 -13.67
CA TRP A 210 -14.64 -7.76 -13.92
C TRP A 210 -15.25 -8.83 -12.99
N ALA A 211 -15.42 -8.52 -11.71
CA ALA A 211 -16.02 -9.42 -10.71
C ALA A 211 -17.49 -9.75 -11.03
N VAL A 212 -18.26 -8.76 -11.50
CA VAL A 212 -19.67 -8.95 -11.89
C VAL A 212 -19.79 -9.72 -13.21
N SER A 213 -18.85 -9.54 -14.14
CA SER A 213 -18.84 -10.29 -15.41
C SER A 213 -18.39 -11.74 -15.26
N ASN A 214 -17.68 -12.09 -14.18
CA ASN A 214 -17.14 -13.43 -13.93
C ASN A 214 -17.80 -14.08 -12.70
N THR A 215 -19.10 -14.32 -12.76
CA THR A 215 -19.89 -14.91 -11.67
C THR A 215 -19.81 -16.43 -11.65
N SER A 216 -18.64 -16.97 -11.30
CA SER A 216 -18.51 -18.40 -10.96
C SER A 216 -18.56 -18.61 -9.45
N PHE A 217 -19.19 -19.71 -9.00
CA PHE A 217 -19.24 -20.08 -7.57
C PHE A 217 -17.85 -20.16 -6.94
N PHE A 218 -16.84 -20.59 -7.71
CA PHE A 218 -15.44 -20.64 -7.29
C PHE A 218 -14.77 -19.26 -7.07
N LEU A 219 -15.45 -18.16 -7.44
CA LEU A 219 -14.96 -16.78 -7.34
C LEU A 219 -15.61 -15.97 -6.21
N ILE A 220 -16.58 -16.52 -5.48
CA ILE A 220 -17.35 -15.79 -4.44
C ILE A 220 -16.43 -15.06 -3.44
N PHE A 221 -15.36 -15.73 -3.02
CA PHE A 221 -14.40 -15.13 -2.09
C PHE A 221 -13.62 -13.96 -2.72
N THR A 222 -13.20 -14.11 -3.97
CA THR A 222 -12.47 -13.06 -4.70
C THR A 222 -13.37 -11.85 -4.97
N ILE A 223 -14.63 -12.10 -5.32
CA ILE A 223 -15.66 -11.06 -5.47
C ILE A 223 -15.85 -10.31 -4.14
N SER A 224 -15.97 -11.02 -3.02
CA SER A 224 -16.09 -10.41 -1.69
C SER A 224 -14.88 -9.52 -1.33
N VAL A 225 -13.66 -9.97 -1.64
CA VAL A 225 -12.44 -9.17 -1.44
C VAL A 225 -12.46 -7.91 -2.31
N ILE A 226 -12.83 -8.03 -3.59
CA ILE A 226 -12.90 -6.88 -4.52
C ILE A 226 -13.92 -5.84 -4.05
N PHE A 227 -15.11 -6.27 -3.64
CA PHE A 227 -16.14 -5.37 -3.11
C PHE A 227 -15.69 -4.71 -1.80
N SER A 228 -15.08 -5.48 -0.89
CA SER A 228 -14.57 -4.94 0.37
C SER A 228 -13.45 -3.92 0.13
N LEU A 229 -12.58 -4.17 -0.85
CA LEU A 229 -11.53 -3.25 -1.28
C LEU A 229 -12.12 -1.98 -1.89
N PHE A 230 -13.15 -2.10 -2.75
CA PHE A 230 -13.88 -0.96 -3.31
C PHE A 230 -14.51 -0.08 -2.23
N CYS A 231 -15.18 -0.67 -1.24
CA CYS A 231 -15.76 0.06 -0.12
C CYS A 231 -14.70 0.81 0.69
N SER A 232 -13.61 0.14 1.07
CA SER A 232 -12.50 0.76 1.80
C SER A 232 -11.87 1.91 1.02
N ASN A 233 -11.63 1.73 -0.29
CA ASN A 233 -11.09 2.76 -1.16
C ASN A 233 -12.03 3.97 -1.31
N SER A 234 -13.35 3.72 -1.32
CA SER A 234 -14.35 4.79 -1.40
C SER A 234 -14.38 5.64 -0.12
N VAL A 235 -14.25 5.02 1.05
CA VAL A 235 -14.16 5.76 2.33
C VAL A 235 -12.88 6.58 2.39
N LEU A 236 -11.74 6.01 1.96
CA LEU A 236 -10.48 6.76 1.86
C LEU A 236 -10.61 7.95 0.90
N ALA A 237 -11.23 7.75 -0.27
CA ALA A 237 -11.47 8.79 -1.24
C ALA A 237 -12.35 9.92 -0.68
N TYR A 238 -13.44 9.56 0.00
CA TYR A 238 -14.32 10.51 0.68
C TYR A 238 -13.55 11.38 1.68
N ARG A 239 -12.71 10.78 2.54
CA ARG A 239 -11.93 11.53 3.53
C ARG A 239 -10.92 12.47 2.88
N VAL A 240 -10.25 12.04 1.82
CA VAL A 240 -9.31 12.89 1.08
C VAL A 240 -10.03 14.09 0.47
N MET A 241 -11.16 13.86 -0.19
CA MET A 241 -11.98 14.92 -0.78
C MET A 241 -12.54 15.88 0.28
N ALA A 242 -12.97 15.36 1.43
CA ALA A 242 -13.41 16.17 2.56
C ALA A 242 -12.25 17.02 3.14
N ALA A 243 -11.05 16.45 3.25
CA ALA A 243 -9.87 17.16 3.73
C ALA A 243 -9.34 18.24 2.77
N ASP A 244 -9.70 18.15 1.48
CA ASP A 244 -9.37 19.14 0.44
C ASP A 244 -10.46 20.20 0.22
N GLY A 245 -11.56 20.13 0.98
CA GLY A 245 -12.64 21.12 0.93
C GLY A 245 -13.60 20.95 -0.25
N LEU A 246 -13.54 19.83 -0.99
CA LEU A 246 -14.41 19.57 -2.15
C LEU A 246 -15.89 19.36 -1.77
N PHE A 247 -16.15 18.98 -0.51
CA PHE A 247 -17.50 18.80 0.06
C PHE A 247 -17.95 19.96 0.97
N GLY A 248 -17.25 21.10 0.93
CA GLY A 248 -17.66 22.31 1.65
C GLY A 248 -17.15 22.40 3.09
N MET A 249 -16.35 23.44 3.33
CA MET A 249 -16.46 24.50 4.35
C MET A 249 -15.19 25.36 4.19
N ILE A 250 -15.29 26.68 4.04
CA ILE A 250 -15.41 27.64 5.16
C ILE A 250 -14.36 27.34 6.24
#